data_AF-A0A1A2BD35-F1
#
_entry.id   AF-A0A1A2BD35-F1
#
_cell.length_a   1.000
_cell.length_b   1.000
_cell.length_c   1.000
_cell.angle_alpha   90.00
_cell.angle_beta   90.00
_cell.angle_gamma   90.00
#
_symmetry.space_group_name_H-M   'P 1'
#
loop_
_entity.id
_entity.type
_entity.pdbx_description
1 polymer ?
#
loop_
_entity_poly.entity_id
_entity_poly.type
_entity_poly.pdbx_seq_one_letter_code
_entity_poly.pdbx_strand_id
1 'polypeptide(L)' 'MFGVESDDVVDPGDAAIQALLALTAENTQDTEKRELLFEAILTLPSLKEWPTDWREKLLETCQFILSLARGSHEQSD' A
#
# COMPACT_ATOMS: atom_id res chain seq x y z
N MET A 1 6.61 5.73 36.80
CA MET A 1 5.35 5.52 36.07
C MET A 1 5.73 5.53 34.60
N PHE A 2 5.90 4.35 34.01
CA PHE A 2 6.24 4.24 32.59
C PHE A 2 4.97 4.63 31.83
N GLY A 3 5.05 5.71 31.06
CA GLY A 3 3.99 6.05 30.12
C GLY A 3 3.89 4.89 29.14
N VAL A 4 2.72 4.26 29.06
CA VAL A 4 2.38 3.37 27.95
C VAL A 4 2.23 4.30 26.76
N GLU A 5 3.33 4.51 26.04
CA GLU A 5 3.29 5.18 24.76
C GLU A 5 2.42 4.32 23.85
N SER A 6 1.36 4.93 23.35
CA SER A 6 0.40 4.38 22.40
C SER A 6 1.10 4.17 21.04
N ASP A 7 2.14 3.35 21.02
CA ASP A 7 3.04 3.10 19.87
C ASP A 7 2.57 1.90 19.04
N ASP A 8 1.58 1.14 19.52
CA ASP A 8 0.99 -0.04 18.86
C ASP A 8 -0.01 0.31 17.73
N VAL A 9 -0.23 1.59 17.43
CA VAL A 9 -1.17 1.99 16.36
C VAL A 9 -0.40 2.09 15.04
N VAL A 10 -0.51 1.04 14.22
CA VAL A 10 -0.03 1.05 12.83
C VAL A 10 -0.67 2.23 12.10
N ASP A 11 0.14 3.05 11.44
CA ASP A 11 -0.34 4.17 10.65
C ASP A 11 -1.33 3.64 9.57
N PRO A 12 -2.49 4.28 9.38
CA PRO A 12 -3.47 3.81 8.41
C PRO A 12 -2.92 3.72 6.98
N GLY A 13 -1.97 4.59 6.62
CA GLY A 13 -1.29 4.56 5.32
C GLY A 13 -0.40 3.33 5.19
N ASP A 14 0.37 3.01 6.22
CA ASP A 14 1.22 1.82 6.27
C ASP A 14 0.37 0.54 6.21
N ALA A 15 -0.73 0.49 6.97
CA ALA A 15 -1.67 -0.63 6.93
C ALA A 15 -2.29 -0.82 5.52
N ALA A 16 -2.62 0.27 4.83
CA ALA A 16 -3.16 0.20 3.47
C ALA A 16 -2.13 -0.34 2.46
N ILE A 17 -0.85 0.05 2.57
CA ILE A 17 0.22 -0.47 1.72
C ILE A 17 0.47 -1.95 1.99
N GLN A 18 0.52 -2.35 3.25
CA GLN A 18 0.65 -3.76 3.62
C GLN A 18 -0.52 -4.60 3.08
N ALA A 19 -1.76 -4.11 3.20
CA ALA A 19 -2.94 -4.79 2.67
C ALA A 19 -2.90 -4.89 1.13
N LEU A 20 -2.45 -3.85 0.43
CA LEU A 20 -2.29 -3.86 -1.02
C LEU A 20 -1.26 -4.91 -1.47
N LEU A 21 -0.11 -4.97 -0.79
CA LEU A 21 0.94 -5.94 -1.10
C LEU A 21 0.49 -7.37 -0.80
N ALA A 22 -0.21 -7.59 0.32
CA ALA A 22 -0.76 -8.90 0.68
C ALA A 22 -1.77 -9.38 -0.37
N LEU A 23 -2.72 -8.52 -0.76
CA LEU A 23 -3.69 -8.84 -1.80
C LEU A 23 -3.00 -9.13 -3.14
N THR A 24 -1.95 -8.37 -3.48
CA THR A 24 -1.18 -8.59 -4.70
C THR A 24 -0.45 -9.94 -4.64
N ALA A 25 0.13 -10.31 -3.49
CA ALA A 25 0.80 -11.59 -3.29
C ALA A 25 -0.17 -12.77 -3.42
N GLU A 26 -1.37 -12.67 -2.83
CA GLU A 26 -2.43 -13.68 -2.93
C GLU A 26 -2.85 -13.95 -4.38
N ASN A 27 -2.82 -12.93 -5.23
CA ASN A 27 -3.20 -13.03 -6.64
C ASN A 27 -2.01 -13.31 -7.58
N THR A 28 -0.79 -13.44 -7.05
CA THR A 28 0.43 -13.70 -7.84
C THR A 28 0.72 -15.21 -7.93
N GLN A 29 0.68 -15.76 -9.15
CA GLN A 29 0.98 -17.17 -9.41
C GLN A 29 2.49 -17.49 -9.42
N ASP A 30 3.30 -16.48 -9.72
CA ASP A 30 4.76 -16.58 -9.74
C ASP A 30 5.29 -16.63 -8.30
N THR A 31 5.76 -17.80 -7.88
CA THR A 31 6.20 -18.05 -6.51
C THR A 31 7.32 -17.11 -6.07
N GLU A 32 8.31 -16.84 -6.94
CA GLU A 32 9.44 -15.97 -6.60
C GLU A 32 8.95 -14.53 -6.36
N LYS A 33 8.09 -14.02 -7.23
CA LYS A 33 7.51 -12.68 -7.06
C LYS A 33 6.59 -12.59 -5.85
N ARG A 34 5.87 -13.66 -5.55
CA ARG A 34 5.01 -13.73 -4.36
C ARG A 34 5.84 -13.66 -3.07
N GLU A 35 6.94 -14.40 -2.98
CA GLU A 35 7.84 -14.31 -1.82
C GLU A 35 8.45 -12.90 -1.68
N LEU A 36 8.86 -12.27 -2.78
CA LEU A 36 9.35 -10.89 -2.77
C LEU A 36 8.30 -9.90 -2.21
N LEU A 37 7.01 -10.11 -2.50
CA LEU A 37 5.94 -9.29 -1.95
C LEU A 37 5.77 -9.50 -0.44
N PHE A 38 5.90 -10.74 0.05
CA PHE A 38 5.87 -11.01 1.50
C PHE A 38 7.09 -10.43 2.22
N GLU A 39 8.28 -10.54 1.64
CA GLU A 39 9.47 -9.89 2.17
C GLU A 39 9.30 -8.37 2.20
N ALA A 40 8.73 -7.77 1.15
CA ALA A 40 8.47 -6.34 1.09
C ALA A 40 7.51 -5.88 2.22
N ILE A 41 6.45 -6.64 2.53
CA ILE A 41 5.53 -6.31 3.63
C ILE A 41 6.25 -6.18 4.98
N LEU A 42 7.29 -7.00 5.21
CA LEU A 42 8.03 -7.03 6.47
C LEU A 42 9.21 -6.05 6.52
N THR A 43 9.72 -5.64 5.36
CA THR A 43 10.99 -4.90 5.26
C THR A 43 10.84 -3.48 4.73
N LEU A 44 9.68 -3.14 4.16
CA LEU A 44 9.41 -1.77 3.71
C LEU A 44 9.43 -0.81 4.91
N PRO A 45 10.17 0.31 4.81
CA PRO A 45 10.11 1.35 5.83
C PRO A 45 8.71 1.96 5.85
N SER A 46 8.38 2.63 6.94
CA SER A 46 7.10 3.33 7.05
C SER A 46 6.97 4.37 5.94
N LEU A 47 5.75 4.64 5.50
CA LEU A 47 5.45 5.58 4.43
C LEU A 47 6.02 6.98 4.75
N LYS A 48 6.13 7.34 6.03
CA LYS A 48 6.71 8.61 6.49
C LYS A 48 8.21 8.74 6.20
N GLU A 49 8.90 7.61 6.14
CA GLU A 49 10.34 7.53 5.86
C GLU A 49 10.64 7.46 4.35
N TRP A 50 9.61 7.33 3.51
CA TRP A 50 9.81 7.25 2.06
C TRP A 50 10.28 8.60 1.48
N PRO A 51 11.18 8.57 0.48
CA PRO A 51 11.50 9.74 -0.33
C PRO A 51 10.24 10.44 -0.85
N THR A 52 10.27 11.77 -0.90
CA THR A 52 9.12 12.57 -1.34
C THR A 52 8.68 12.21 -2.76
N ASP A 53 9.62 11.97 -3.68
CA ASP A 53 9.32 11.62 -5.07
C ASP A 53 8.62 10.25 -5.19
N TRP A 54 8.86 9.33 -4.24
CA TRP A 54 8.17 8.03 -4.20
C TRP A 54 6.73 8.20 -3.73
N ARG A 55 6.53 9.02 -2.69
CA ARG A 55 5.20 9.34 -2.17
C ARG A 55 4.34 10.08 -3.21
N GLU A 56 4.94 10.98 -3.98
CA GLU A 56 4.28 11.69 -5.08
C GLU A 56 3.84 10.71 -6.17
N LYS A 57 4.72 9.82 -6.62
CA LYS A 57 4.37 8.77 -7.61
C LYS A 57 3.26 7.85 -7.12
N LEU A 58 3.29 7.46 -5.84
CA LEU A 58 2.23 6.66 -5.24
C LEU A 58 0.89 7.42 -5.27
N LEU A 59 0.88 8.69 -4.88
CA LEU A 59 -0.31 9.53 -4.92
C LEU A 59 -0.87 9.66 -6.34
N GLU A 60 -0.02 9.97 -7.33
CA GLU A 60 -0.41 10.04 -8.74
C GLU A 60 -1.02 8.73 -9.23
N THR A 61 -0.42 7.59 -8.85
CA THR A 61 -0.92 6.26 -9.19
C THR A 61 -2.29 6.00 -8.57
N CYS A 62 -2.48 6.32 -7.28
CA CYS A 62 -3.77 6.20 -6.61
C CYS A 62 -4.84 7.08 -7.25
N GLN A 63 -4.51 8.33 -7.60
CA GLN A 63 -5.43 9.24 -8.28
C GLN A 63 -5.82 8.72 -9.66
N PHE A 64 -4.88 8.16 -10.41
CA PHE A 64 -5.15 7.52 -11.69
C PHE A 64 -6.07 6.31 -11.55
N ILE A 65 -5.81 5.40 -10.61
CA ILE A 65 -6.69 4.25 -10.38
C ILE A 65 -8.12 4.70 -9.99
N LEU A 66 -8.23 5.71 -9.13
CA LEU A 66 -9.52 6.29 -8.75
C LEU A 66 -10.25 6.93 -9.94
N SER A 67 -9.52 7.59 -10.85
CA SER A 67 -10.14 8.18 -12.06
C SER A 67 -10.64 7.09 -13.00
N LEU A 68 -9.91 5.98 -13.16
CA LEU A 68 -10.38 4.81 -13.91
C LEU A 68 -11.67 4.24 -13.32
N ALA A 69 -11.71 4.06 -11.99
CA ALA A 69 -12.91 3.55 -11.31
C ALA A 69 -14.13 4.47 -11.50
N ARG A 70 -13.92 5.80 -11.50
CA ARG A 70 -14.98 6.78 -11.74
C ARG A 70 -15.46 6.81 -13.20
N GLY A 71 -14.53 6.80 -14.16
CA GLY A 71 -14.87 6.77 -15.59
C GLY A 71 -15.51 5.46 -16.05
N SER A 72 -15.34 4.38 -15.28
CA SER A 72 -16.04 3.11 -15.49
C SER A 72 -17.53 3.18 -15.14
N HIS A 73 -17.96 4.18 -14.36
CA HIS A 73 -19.34 4.36 -13.92
C HIS A 73 -20.20 5.14 -14.94
N GLU A 74 -19.59 5.76 -15.96
CA GLU A 74 -20.27 6.57 -16.98
C GLU A 74 -20.54 5.80 -18.30
N GLN A 75 -20.11 4.54 -18.43
CA GLN A 75 -20.31 3.70 -19.64
C GLN A 75 -21.29 2.53 -19.44
N SER A 76 -22.00 2.48 -18.30
CA SER A 76 -23.13 1.59 -18.08
C SER A 76 -24.42 2.39 -17.91
N ASP A 77 -24.86 3.03 -19.00
CA ASP A 77 -26.23 3.50 -19.23
C ASP A 77 -26.62 3.16 -20.67
#